data_AF-A0A1S2LGJ2-F1
#
_entry.id   AF-A0A1S2LGJ2-F1
#
_cell.length_a   1.000
_cell.length_b   1.000
_cell.length_c   1.000
_cell.angle_alpha   90.00
_cell.angle_beta   90.00
_cell.angle_gamma   90.00
#
_symmetry.space_group_name_H-M   'P 1'
#
loop_
_entity.id
_entity.type
_entity.pdbx_description
1 polymer ?
#
loop_
_entity_poly.entity_id
_entity_poly.type
_entity_poly.pdbx_seq_one_letter_code
_entity_poly.pdbx_strand_id
1 'polypeptide(L)'
;MHGQVYNYFVLETFVENVEAKKRDKIRIVNYTIEGDPIFTHLYHDGNLIKIEIDNSKDKFGGNRWFNTKDKCIELVKEDGNLTEYRLENCDNISSAQSYHLLTMSEIKDK
;
A
#
# COMPACT_ATOMS: atom_id res chain seq x y z
N MET A 1 -3.03 10.79 -0.40
CA MET A 1 -2.31 10.92 -1.69
C MET A 1 -3.12 11.78 -2.64
N HIS A 2 -2.49 12.75 -3.29
CA HIS A 2 -3.11 13.52 -4.38
C HIS A 2 -2.23 13.33 -5.61
N GLY A 3 -2.80 12.85 -6.72
CA GLY A 3 -2.03 12.60 -7.94
C GLY A 3 -2.74 11.65 -8.91
N GLN A 4 -2.23 11.58 -10.14
CA GLN A 4 -2.67 10.60 -11.12
C GLN A 4 -2.19 9.21 -10.71
N VAL A 5 -3.06 8.21 -10.82
CA VAL A 5 -2.76 6.81 -10.53
C VAL A 5 -2.58 6.09 -11.85
N TYR A 6 -1.50 5.31 -11.96
CA TYR A 6 -1.21 4.47 -13.12
C TYR A 6 -1.12 3.02 -12.70
N ASN A 7 -1.43 2.11 -13.63
CA ASN A 7 -1.37 0.66 -13.41
C ASN A 7 -2.17 0.19 -12.18
N TYR A 8 -3.29 0.85 -11.87
CA TYR A 8 -4.12 0.51 -10.71
C TYR A 8 -4.58 -0.96 -10.75
N PHE A 9 -4.78 -1.51 -11.94
CA PHE A 9 -5.15 -2.91 -12.16
C PHE A 9 -4.16 -3.89 -11.54
N VAL A 10 -2.89 -3.52 -11.36
CA VAL A 10 -1.87 -4.36 -10.70
C VAL A 10 -2.19 -4.51 -9.21
N LEU A 11 -2.67 -3.45 -8.55
CA LEU A 11 -3.13 -3.53 -7.17
C LEU A 11 -4.40 -4.37 -7.07
N GLU A 12 -5.36 -4.18 -7.98
CA GLU A 12 -6.59 -4.97 -8.00
C GLU A 12 -6.30 -6.46 -8.17
N THR A 13 -5.46 -6.85 -9.13
CA THR A 13 -5.05 -8.26 -9.29
C THR A 13 -4.32 -8.79 -8.05
N PHE A 14 -3.58 -7.96 -7.33
CA PHE A 14 -2.96 -8.37 -6.08
C PHE A 14 -4.01 -8.62 -4.98
N VAL A 15 -5.05 -7.78 -4.87
CA VAL A 15 -6.18 -8.00 -3.95
C VAL A 15 -6.87 -9.34 -4.26
N GLU A 16 -7.19 -9.59 -5.52
CA GLU A 16 -7.78 -10.86 -5.96
C GLU A 16 -6.89 -12.07 -5.61
N ASN A 17 -5.56 -11.93 -5.79
CA ASN A 17 -4.61 -12.99 -5.45
C ASN A 17 -4.52 -13.22 -3.93
N VAL A 18 -4.61 -12.16 -3.11
CA VAL A 18 -4.66 -12.27 -1.65
C VAL A 18 -5.92 -13.04 -1.22
N GLU A 19 -7.09 -12.65 -1.72
CA GLU A 19 -8.37 -13.33 -1.44
C GLU A 19 -8.35 -14.80 -1.86
N ALA A 20 -7.75 -15.10 -3.02
CA ALA A 20 -7.57 -16.46 -3.53
C ALA A 20 -6.44 -17.25 -2.83
N LYS A 21 -5.81 -16.70 -1.78
CA LYS A 21 -4.66 -17.29 -1.07
C LYS A 21 -3.48 -17.65 -1.99
N LYS A 22 -3.34 -16.92 -3.09
CA LYS A 22 -2.29 -17.10 -4.09
C LYS A 22 -1.11 -16.20 -3.77
N ARG A 23 0.09 -16.78 -3.85
CA ARG A 23 1.33 -16.03 -3.68
C ARG A 23 1.47 -14.96 -4.75
N ASP A 24 1.76 -13.75 -4.32
CA ASP A 24 1.95 -12.62 -5.23
C ASP A 24 2.85 -11.55 -4.60
N LYS A 25 3.38 -10.64 -5.42
CA LYS A 25 4.15 -9.50 -4.96
C LYS A 25 3.96 -8.31 -5.88
N ILE A 26 3.83 -7.13 -5.28
CA ILE A 26 3.76 -5.87 -6.01
C ILE A 26 4.65 -4.81 -5.34
N ARG A 27 4.91 -3.74 -6.08
CA ARG A 27 5.56 -2.54 -5.57
C ARG A 27 4.71 -1.33 -5.92
N ILE A 28 4.31 -0.58 -4.90
CA ILE A 28 3.62 0.70 -5.02
C ILE A 28 4.69 1.80 -4.88
N VAL A 29 4.63 2.81 -5.74
CA VAL A 29 5.53 3.96 -5.69
C VAL A 29 4.69 5.20 -5.50
N ASN A 30 4.91 5.88 -4.39
CA ASN A 30 4.24 7.11 -4.04
C ASN A 30 5.24 8.25 -4.07
N TYR A 31 4.78 9.46 -4.34
CA TYR A 31 5.65 10.63 -4.40
C TYR A 31 5.27 11.61 -3.30
N THR A 32 6.27 12.20 -2.66
CA THR A 32 6.08 13.33 -1.75
C THR A 32 5.60 14.56 -2.51
N ILE A 33 5.24 15.63 -1.80
CA ILE A 33 4.83 16.90 -2.41
C ILE A 33 6.00 17.51 -3.20
N GLU A 34 7.24 17.25 -2.77
CA GLU A 34 8.49 17.66 -3.41
C GLU A 34 8.87 16.75 -4.61
N GLY A 35 8.17 15.62 -4.79
CA GLY A 35 8.39 14.69 -5.89
C GLY A 35 9.42 13.58 -5.59
N ASP A 36 9.83 13.39 -4.33
CA ASP A 36 10.71 12.29 -3.97
C ASP A 36 9.92 10.97 -3.83
N PRO A 37 10.44 9.83 -4.32
CA PRO A 37 9.71 8.56 -4.27
C PRO A 37 9.80 7.87 -2.91
N ILE A 38 8.70 7.26 -2.51
CA ILE A 38 8.56 6.31 -1.40
C ILE A 38 8.13 4.98 -2.00
N PHE A 39 8.91 3.92 -1.74
CA PHE A 39 8.63 2.58 -2.26
C PHE A 39 7.97 1.73 -1.19
N THR A 40 6.81 1.15 -1.51
CA THR A 40 6.13 0.17 -0.66
C THR A 40 6.09 -1.17 -1.38
N HIS A 41 6.76 -2.18 -0.85
CA HIS A 41 6.73 -3.53 -1.36
C HIS A 41 5.77 -4.38 -0.56
N LEU A 42 4.88 -5.10 -1.25
CA LEU A 42 3.95 -6.05 -0.65
C LEU A 42 4.28 -7.45 -1.15
N TYR A 43 4.36 -8.40 -0.23
CA TYR A 43 4.59 -9.82 -0.54
C TYR A 43 3.56 -10.66 0.19
N HIS A 44 2.65 -11.26 -0.56
CA HIS A 44 1.69 -12.21 -0.03
C HIS A 44 2.21 -13.63 -0.19
N ASP A 45 2.30 -14.39 0.90
CA ASP A 45 2.85 -15.75 0.89
C ASP A 45 1.80 -16.87 0.79
N GLY A 46 0.52 -16.48 0.64
CA GLY A 46 -0.64 -17.36 0.67
C GLY A 46 -1.41 -17.31 1.99
N ASN A 47 -0.85 -16.68 3.02
CA ASN A 47 -1.48 -16.53 4.33
C ASN A 47 -1.32 -15.12 4.93
N LEU A 48 -0.11 -14.56 4.88
CA LEU A 48 0.19 -13.23 5.42
C LEU A 48 0.83 -12.33 4.37
N ILE A 49 0.76 -11.02 4.61
CA ILE A 49 1.33 -9.99 3.76
C ILE A 49 2.51 -9.36 4.48
N LYS A 50 3.71 -9.47 3.91
CA LYS A 50 4.87 -8.70 4.36
C LYS A 50 4.87 -7.35 3.65
N ILE A 51 5.02 -6.28 4.42
CA ILE A 51 5.18 -4.92 3.92
C ILE A 51 6.61 -4.44 4.20
N GLU A 52 7.25 -3.85 3.18
CA GLU A 52 8.51 -3.12 3.31
C GLU A 52 8.37 -1.73 2.72
N ILE A 53 8.50 -0.69 3.56
CA ILE A 53 8.46 0.72 3.15
C ILE A 53 9.89 1.26 3.16
N ASP A 54 10.36 1.71 2.01
CA ASP A 54 11.65 2.34 1.80
C ASP A 54 11.43 3.80 1.36
N ASN A 55 11.73 4.72 2.28
CA ASN A 55 11.73 6.16 2.04
C ASN A 55 13.15 6.73 1.93
N SER A 56 14.17 5.92 1.67
CA SER A 56 15.58 6.36 1.58
C SER A 56 15.86 7.40 0.50
N LYS A 57 14.91 7.61 -0.43
CA LYS A 57 14.97 8.62 -1.49
C LYS A 57 14.26 9.92 -1.16
N ASP A 58 13.53 9.98 -0.05
CA ASP A 58 12.96 11.22 0.49
C ASP A 58 14.08 12.06 1.14
N LYS A 59 14.50 13.12 0.45
CA LYS A 59 15.63 13.95 0.88
C LYS A 59 15.26 14.89 2.02
N PHE A 60 13.97 15.16 2.21
CA PHE A 60 13.47 16.17 3.15
C PHE A 60 12.69 15.54 4.33
N GLY A 61 12.46 14.23 4.33
CA GLY A 61 11.81 13.48 5.41
C GLY A 61 12.54 13.45 6.77
N GLY A 62 13.68 14.13 6.91
CA GLY A 62 14.48 14.24 8.14
C GLY A 62 15.43 13.05 8.38
N ASN A 63 15.88 12.85 9.63
CA ASN A 63 16.78 11.75 10.06
C ASN A 63 16.11 10.34 10.02
N ARG A 64 15.10 10.18 9.18
CA ARG A 64 14.13 9.10 9.19
C ARG A 64 14.21 8.29 7.89
N TRP A 65 15.43 8.00 7.42
CA TRP A 65 15.65 6.97 6.39
C TRP A 65 15.28 5.61 7.01
N PHE A 66 13.99 5.30 7.00
CA PHE A 66 13.44 4.14 7.65
C PHE A 66 13.07 3.11 6.59
N ASN A 67 13.72 1.96 6.70
CA ASN A 67 13.18 0.75 6.13
C ASN A 67 12.22 0.16 7.15
N THR A 68 10.94 0.49 7.03
CA THR A 68 9.89 -0.11 7.87
C THR A 68 9.60 -1.49 7.32
N LYS A 69 9.62 -2.51 8.17
CA LYS A 69 9.17 -3.86 7.82
C LYS A 69 8.08 -4.29 8.78
N ASP A 70 7.00 -4.85 8.25
CA ASP A 70 5.93 -5.40 9.06
C ASP A 70 5.28 -6.60 8.37
N LYS A 71 4.46 -7.33 9.13
CA LYS A 71 3.58 -8.39 8.64
C LYS A 71 2.16 -8.02 9.00
N CYS A 72 1.27 -8.12 8.04
CA CYS A 72 -0.15 -7.85 8.17
C CYS A 72 -0.94 -9.09 7.76
N ILE A 73 -2.09 -9.29 8.38
CA ILE A 73 -2.97 -10.44 8.10
C ILE A 73 -4.04 -10.05 7.08
N GLU A 74 -4.40 -8.78 7.00
CA GLU A 74 -5.58 -8.35 6.26
C GLU A 74 -5.25 -7.22 5.28
N LEU A 75 -5.77 -7.37 4.06
CA LEU A 75 -5.85 -6.29 3.08
C LEU A 75 -7.33 -5.95 2.92
N VAL A 76 -7.68 -4.71 3.27
CA VAL A 76 -9.04 -4.20 3.17
C VAL A 76 -9.15 -3.30 1.94
N LYS A 77 -10.13 -3.60 1.10
CA LYS A 77 -10.67 -2.71 0.08
C LYS A 77 -12.04 -2.23 0.57
N GLU A 78 -12.20 -0.93 0.76
CA GLU A 78 -13.48 -0.33 1.17
C GLU A 78 -13.98 0.60 0.06
N ASP A 79 -15.14 0.28 -0.50
CA ASP A 79 -15.81 1.08 -1.52
C ASP A 79 -16.85 2.02 -0.86
N GLY A 80 -16.73 3.32 -1.13
CA GLY A 80 -17.67 4.35 -0.69
C GLY A 80 -17.69 5.50 -1.69
N ASN A 81 -17.71 6.76 -1.21
CA ASN A 81 -17.50 7.91 -2.09
C ASN A 81 -16.10 7.93 -2.73
N LEU A 82 -15.15 7.29 -2.05
CA LEU A 82 -13.80 6.99 -2.50
C LEU A 82 -13.57 5.48 -2.27
N THR A 83 -12.78 4.84 -3.10
CA THR A 83 -12.26 3.50 -2.85
C THR A 83 -10.95 3.61 -2.09
N GLU A 84 -10.85 2.94 -0.95
CA GLU A 84 -9.65 2.93 -0.08
C GLU A 84 -9.05 1.54 0.02
N TYR A 85 -7.71 1.48 0.00
CA TYR A 85 -6.93 0.27 0.16
C TYR A 85 -6.00 0.43 1.36
N ARG A 86 -6.06 -0.50 2.31
CA ARG A 86 -5.24 -0.49 3.53
C ARG A 86 -4.86 -1.89 3.99
N LEU A 87 -3.74 -1.98 4.73
CA LEU A 87 -3.38 -3.18 5.47
C LEU A 87 -3.71 -3.02 6.94
N GLU A 88 -4.33 -4.04 7.51
CA GLU A 88 -4.74 -4.09 8.90
C GLU A 88 -4.17 -5.32 9.61
N ASN A 89 -4.32 -5.35 10.93
CA ASN A 89 -3.87 -6.45 11.78
C ASN A 89 -2.39 -6.77 11.57
N CYS A 90 -1.53 -5.76 11.76
CA CYS A 90 -0.09 -5.88 11.57
C CYS A 90 0.69 -5.97 12.90
N ASP A 91 1.86 -6.62 12.89
CA ASP A 91 2.62 -6.95 14.10
C ASP A 91 3.20 -5.71 14.81
N ASN A 92 3.62 -4.67 14.08
CA ASN A 92 4.40 -3.55 14.63
C ASN A 92 3.60 -2.25 14.84
N ILE A 93 2.30 -2.28 14.58
CA ILE A 93 1.39 -1.15 14.86
C ILE A 93 0.25 -1.62 15.77
N SER A 94 -0.39 -0.69 16.47
CA SER A 94 -1.60 -1.01 17.24
C SER A 94 -2.69 -1.55 16.30
N SER A 95 -3.53 -2.47 16.78
CA SER A 95 -4.68 -2.99 16.02
C SER A 95 -5.69 -1.91 15.62
N ALA A 96 -5.62 -0.72 16.23
CA ALA A 96 -6.42 0.45 15.83
C ALA A 96 -5.78 1.28 14.71
N GLN A 97 -4.62 0.89 14.19
CA GLN A 97 -3.88 1.55 13.11
C GLN A 97 -3.81 0.66 11.88
N SER A 98 -3.59 1.28 10.72
CA SER A 98 -3.46 0.61 9.43
C SER A 98 -2.39 1.26 8.57
N TYR A 99 -1.82 0.49 7.64
CA TYR A 99 -0.99 1.05 6.57
C TYR A 99 -1.87 1.43 5.38
N HIS A 100 -1.95 2.72 5.10
CA HIS A 100 -2.63 3.23 3.91
C HIS A 100 -1.83 2.92 2.64
N LEU A 101 -2.48 2.36 1.62
CA LEU A 101 -1.86 2.02 0.34
C LEU A 101 -2.27 2.98 -0.78
N LEU A 102 -3.58 3.19 -0.93
CA LEU A 102 -4.15 4.00 -2.01
C LEU A 102 -5.56 4.47 -1.64
N THR A 103 -5.92 5.68 -2.07
CA THR A 103 -7.31 6.15 -2.11
C THR A 103 -7.58 6.68 -3.51
N MET A 104 -8.70 6.28 -4.10
CA MET A 104 -9.15 6.75 -5.42
C MET A 104 -10.57 7.29 -5.32
N SER A 105 -10.85 8.43 -5.96
CA SER A 105 -12.24 8.82 -6.23
C SER A 105 -12.78 7.96 -7.36
N GLU A 106 -14.07 7.59 -7.31
CA GLU A 106 -14.74 6.96 -8.46
C GLU A 106 -14.39 7.73 -9.74
N ILE A 107 -13.74 7.03 -10.68
CA ILE A 107 -13.66 7.51 -12.05
C ILE A 107 -15.09 7.38 -12.55
N LYS A 108 -15.83 8.50 -12.60
CA LYS A 108 -17.00 8.55 -13.47
C LYS A 108 -16.47 8.35 -14.88
N ASP A 109 -16.55 7.12 -15.37
CA ASP A 109 -16.32 6.81 -16.78
C ASP A 109 -17.04 7.87 -17.60
N LYS A 110 -16.27 8.61 -18.39
CA LYS A 110 -16.76 9.71 -19.22
C LYS A 110 -16.64 9.34 -20.68
#